data_AF-A0A9D5PWH0-F1
#
_entry.id   AF-A0A9D5PWH0-F1
#
_cell.length_a   1.000
_cell.length_b   1.000
_cell.length_c   1.000
_cell.angle_alpha   90.00
_cell.angle_beta   90.00
_cell.angle_gamma   90.00
#
_symmetry.space_group_name_H-M   'P 1'
#
loop_
_entity.id
_entity.type
_entity.pdbx_description
1 polymer ?
#
loop_
_entity_poly.entity_id
_entity_poly.type
_entity_poly.pdbx_seq_one_letter_code
_entity_poly.pdbx_strand_id
1 'polypeptide(L)'
;EVFAEREDFDGTSGVMAYNRTLQQPGKAHKERPMNEWVIAVGKHPGVIPGETWVQVQNMLEVNRSKSYRRPRSHTALLSGLLICKACGDYMRPKLTGRTNAAGEQIYTYLCSSKERSKGTCCSMKNANGNILDAMVIEEIKKLPEDASLLAKLLSETGSSFTDNRTVFSTHLASLQEKLAENDAGIRSLVSSLAKAAGTAAEEYILAQIEELHRDSAALKEQIDELSKLTGQNPPVEDALALLRSMIASVGACIDECTVEEKRRYLRTIIQKIEWDGENAAVYLFAGEGELDLASGEPSCEDSE
;
A
#
# COMPACT_ATOMS: atom_id res chain seq x y z
N GLU A 1 -7.59 1.57 -27.14
CA GLU A 1 -8.04 0.21 -27.52
C GLU A 1 -6.85 -0.62 -27.97
N VAL A 2 -6.85 -1.93 -27.69
CA VAL A 2 -5.82 -2.85 -28.20
C VAL A 2 -6.14 -3.11 -29.66
N PHE A 3 -5.26 -2.68 -30.57
CA PHE A 3 -5.49 -2.73 -32.02
C PHE A 3 -4.93 -4.00 -32.67
N ALA A 4 -4.40 -4.93 -31.85
CA ALA A 4 -3.91 -6.23 -32.27
C ALA A 4 -4.79 -7.33 -31.68
N GLU A 5 -4.97 -8.43 -32.42
CA GLU A 5 -5.73 -9.58 -31.93
C GLU A 5 -4.95 -10.27 -30.81
N ARG A 6 -5.65 -10.99 -29.92
CA ARG A 6 -5.01 -11.68 -28.79
C ARG A 6 -3.96 -12.70 -29.25
N GLU A 7 -4.15 -13.24 -30.45
CA GLU A 7 -3.28 -14.21 -31.11
C GLU A 7 -1.95 -13.61 -31.58
N ASP A 8 -1.90 -12.29 -31.81
CA ASP A 8 -0.68 -11.60 -32.26
C ASP A 8 0.34 -11.42 -31.12
N PHE A 9 -0.08 -11.62 -29.86
CA PHE A 9 0.78 -11.54 -28.68
C PHE A 9 1.50 -12.88 -28.45
N ASP A 10 2.48 -13.14 -29.29
CA ASP A 10 3.27 -14.38 -29.34
C ASP A 10 4.30 -14.55 -28.19
N GLY A 11 4.46 -13.54 -27.33
CA GLY A 11 5.46 -13.52 -26.25
C GLY A 11 6.92 -13.31 -26.70
N THR A 12 7.16 -13.14 -28.00
CA THR A 12 8.48 -12.92 -28.60
C THR A 12 8.63 -11.53 -29.24
N SER A 13 7.54 -10.97 -29.74
CA SER A 13 7.47 -9.68 -30.41
C SER A 13 7.26 -8.54 -29.40
N GLY A 14 7.90 -7.40 -29.62
CA GLY A 14 7.79 -6.24 -28.74
C GLY A 14 6.45 -5.53 -28.88
N VAL A 15 5.94 -4.93 -27.80
CA VAL A 15 4.68 -4.18 -27.81
C VAL A 15 4.96 -2.68 -27.95
N MET A 16 4.19 -1.99 -28.80
CA MET A 16 4.32 -0.56 -29.07
C MET A 16 3.01 0.17 -28.73
N ALA A 17 3.12 1.33 -28.08
CA ALA A 17 1.98 2.18 -27.76
C ALA A 17 2.10 3.52 -28.49
N TYR A 18 1.08 3.84 -29.28
CA TYR A 18 0.95 5.09 -30.04
C TYR A 18 -0.15 5.98 -29.47
N ASN A 19 -0.18 7.24 -29.92
CA ASN A 19 -1.19 8.23 -29.55
C ASN A 19 -1.25 8.53 -28.02
N ARG A 20 -0.09 8.49 -27.34
CA ARG A 20 -0.01 8.71 -25.89
C ARG A 20 -0.09 10.19 -25.48
N THR A 21 0.28 11.10 -26.37
CA THR A 21 0.34 12.54 -26.06
C THR A 21 -0.33 13.37 -27.15
N LEU A 22 -1.08 14.39 -26.72
CA LEU A 22 -1.58 15.46 -27.57
C LEU A 22 -0.48 16.52 -27.68
N GLN A 23 0.05 16.70 -28.89
CA GLN A 23 1.07 17.69 -29.17
C GLN A 23 0.43 18.83 -29.97
N GLN A 24 0.35 20.02 -29.39
CA GLN A 24 -0.15 21.23 -30.05
C GLN A 24 0.95 22.30 -30.08
N PRO A 25 1.22 22.96 -31.21
CA PRO A 25 2.21 24.03 -31.28
C PRO A 25 1.89 25.13 -30.27
N GLY A 26 2.88 25.48 -29.43
CA GLY A 26 2.74 26.54 -28.43
C GLY A 26 2.03 26.15 -27.12
N LYS A 27 1.61 24.88 -26.97
CA LYS A 27 1.06 24.35 -25.72
C LYS A 27 1.92 23.22 -25.17
N ALA A 28 1.87 23.02 -23.86
CA ALA A 28 2.53 21.88 -23.22
C ALA A 28 1.91 20.56 -23.72
N HIS A 29 2.75 19.53 -23.84
CA HIS A 29 2.29 18.18 -24.15
C HIS A 29 1.30 17.72 -23.07
N LYS A 30 0.11 17.30 -23.49
CA LYS A 30 -0.91 16.73 -22.61
C LYS A 30 -0.96 15.22 -22.84
N GLU A 31 -0.94 14.43 -21.78
CA GLU A 31 -1.18 12.98 -21.91
C GLU A 31 -2.64 12.76 -22.30
N ARG A 32 -2.87 11.84 -23.24
CA ARG A 32 -4.22 11.42 -23.64
C ARG A 32 -4.74 10.34 -22.68
N PRO A 33 -6.05 10.23 -22.46
CA PRO A 33 -6.62 9.16 -21.66
C PRO A 33 -6.28 7.79 -22.27
N MET A 34 -6.09 6.79 -21.40
CA MET A 34 -5.57 5.46 -21.78
C MET A 34 -6.47 4.74 -22.81
N ASN A 35 -7.76 5.05 -22.85
CA ASN A 35 -8.71 4.49 -23.82
C ASN A 35 -8.39 4.91 -25.27
N GLU A 36 -7.80 6.09 -25.48
CA GLU A 36 -7.36 6.60 -26.78
C GLU A 36 -5.98 6.07 -27.22
N TRP A 37 -5.29 5.34 -26.35
CA TRP A 37 -3.99 4.77 -26.68
C TRP A 37 -4.18 3.61 -27.66
N VAL A 38 -3.28 3.53 -28.62
CA VAL A 38 -3.27 2.46 -29.63
C VAL A 38 -2.12 1.52 -29.29
N ILE A 39 -2.44 0.31 -28.85
CA ILE A 39 -1.46 -0.73 -28.53
C ILE A 39 -1.37 -1.70 -29.71
N ALA A 40 -0.16 -1.90 -30.25
CA ALA A 40 0.10 -2.76 -31.39
C ALA A 40 1.35 -3.62 -31.17
N VAL A 41 1.40 -4.77 -31.84
CA VAL A 41 2.58 -5.65 -31.85
C VAL A 41 3.59 -5.12 -32.88
N GLY A 42 4.81 -4.85 -32.41
CA GLY A 42 5.93 -4.42 -33.22
C GLY A 42 6.63 -5.61 -33.89
N LYS A 43 7.25 -5.36 -35.04
CA LYS A 43 8.01 -6.38 -35.79
C LYS A 43 9.38 -6.72 -35.19
N HIS A 44 9.76 -6.05 -34.11
CA HIS A 44 11.05 -6.24 -33.46
C HIS A 44 10.90 -7.24 -32.31
N PRO A 45 11.97 -7.99 -31.97
CA PRO A 45 11.94 -8.85 -30.80
C PRO A 45 11.78 -8.01 -29.51
N GLY A 46 11.03 -8.55 -28.55
CA GLY A 46 10.92 -7.99 -27.21
C GLY A 46 12.23 -8.12 -26.45
N VAL A 47 12.67 -7.05 -25.80
CA VAL A 47 13.91 -7.03 -25.01
C VAL A 47 13.64 -7.39 -23.54
N ILE A 48 12.45 -7.06 -23.04
CA ILE A 48 12.05 -7.24 -21.65
C ILE A 48 10.82 -8.15 -21.63
N PRO A 49 10.80 -9.21 -20.80
CA PRO A 49 9.60 -10.04 -20.61
C PRO A 49 8.42 -9.18 -20.15
N GLY A 50 7.23 -9.46 -20.69
CA GLY A 50 6.01 -8.70 -20.36
C GLY A 50 5.71 -8.67 -18.86
N GLU A 51 5.88 -9.81 -18.18
CA GLU A 51 5.70 -9.91 -16.72
C GLU A 51 6.64 -8.96 -15.96
N THR A 52 7.94 -8.97 -16.29
CA THR A 52 8.93 -8.09 -15.67
C THR A 52 8.62 -6.62 -15.96
N TRP A 53 8.17 -6.30 -17.17
CA TRP A 53 7.78 -4.93 -17.52
C TRP A 53 6.59 -4.44 -16.69
N VAL A 54 5.55 -5.28 -16.53
CA VAL A 54 4.38 -4.97 -15.68
C VAL A 54 4.79 -4.80 -14.22
N GLN A 55 5.64 -5.68 -13.69
CA GLN A 55 6.18 -5.55 -12.33
C GLN A 55 6.92 -4.20 -12.15
N VAL A 56 7.77 -3.82 -13.11
CA VAL A 56 8.48 -2.53 -13.07
C VAL A 56 7.52 -1.34 -13.17
N GLN A 57 6.50 -1.39 -14.03
CA GLN A 57 5.50 -0.31 -14.08
C GLN A 57 4.73 -0.18 -12.77
N ASN A 58 4.32 -1.29 -12.16
CA ASN A 58 3.67 -1.29 -10.84
C ASN A 58 4.60 -0.69 -9.78
N MET A 59 5.88 -1.06 -9.78
CA MET A 59 6.89 -0.45 -8.89
C MET A 59 7.06 1.05 -9.15
N LEU A 60 7.06 1.50 -10.41
CA LEU A 60 7.15 2.91 -10.78
C LEU A 60 5.90 3.69 -10.37
N GLU A 61 4.71 3.12 -10.50
CA GLU A 61 3.43 3.70 -10.05
C GLU A 61 3.44 3.87 -8.51
N VAL A 62 3.84 2.82 -7.78
CA VAL A 62 4.06 2.87 -6.32
C VAL A 62 5.10 3.92 -5.95
N ASN A 63 6.11 4.11 -6.78
CA ASN A 63 7.16 5.11 -6.55
C ASN A 63 6.80 6.51 -7.08
N ARG A 64 5.70 6.67 -7.82
CA ARG A 64 5.25 7.96 -8.38
C ARG A 64 4.79 8.90 -7.27
N SER A 65 4.03 8.38 -6.31
CA SER A 65 3.68 9.07 -5.06
C SER A 65 4.90 9.30 -4.18
N LYS A 66 5.87 8.36 -4.22
CA LYS A 66 7.21 8.49 -3.63
C LYS A 66 8.18 9.29 -4.50
N SER A 67 7.69 10.19 -5.38
CA SER A 67 8.52 11.18 -6.06
C SER A 67 9.15 12.10 -5.00
N TYR A 68 10.19 11.56 -4.37
CA TYR A 68 10.96 12.20 -3.33
C TYR A 68 11.76 13.28 -4.01
N ARG A 69 11.12 14.43 -4.18
CA ARG A 69 11.82 15.66 -4.52
C ARG A 69 12.54 16.08 -3.26
N ARG A 70 13.85 15.78 -3.21
CA ARG A 70 14.71 16.18 -2.10
C ARG A 70 14.41 17.65 -1.77
N PRO A 71 13.97 17.95 -0.54
CA PRO A 71 13.63 19.31 -0.12
C PRO A 71 14.86 20.18 -0.30
N ARG A 72 14.73 21.31 -0.99
CA ARG A 72 15.83 22.28 -1.14
C ARG A 72 16.10 23.06 0.15
N SER A 73 15.19 23.03 1.11
CA SER A 73 15.36 23.60 2.45
C SER A 73 15.07 22.55 3.52
N HIS A 74 15.94 22.50 4.53
CA HIS A 74 15.88 21.55 5.64
C HIS A 74 14.96 22.01 6.78
N THR A 75 14.31 23.17 6.66
CA THR A 75 13.60 23.84 7.76
C THR A 75 12.19 23.30 8.05
N ALA A 76 11.55 22.64 7.08
CA ALA A 76 10.15 22.22 7.18
C ALA A 76 10.01 20.70 7.37
N LEU A 77 9.38 20.27 8.46
CA LEU A 77 9.25 18.86 8.83
C LEU A 77 8.20 18.14 8.00
N LEU A 78 7.02 18.75 7.81
CA LEU A 78 5.85 18.14 7.17
C LEU A 78 5.89 18.21 5.64
N SER A 79 7.00 18.71 5.08
CA SER A 79 7.20 18.77 3.63
C SER A 79 7.09 17.36 3.01
N GLY A 80 6.18 17.20 2.06
CA GLY A 80 5.90 15.92 1.40
C GLY A 80 5.01 14.95 2.19
N LEU A 81 4.55 15.32 3.38
CA LEU A 81 3.48 14.62 4.12
C LEU A 81 2.16 15.40 4.09
N LEU A 82 2.25 16.74 4.03
CA LEU A 82 1.09 17.62 4.03
C LEU A 82 0.42 17.73 2.66
N ILE A 83 -0.89 17.46 2.62
CA ILE A 83 -1.77 17.44 1.45
C ILE A 83 -2.92 18.42 1.68
N CYS A 84 -3.34 19.10 0.60
CA CYS A 84 -4.51 19.96 0.63
C CYS A 84 -5.79 19.14 0.46
N LYS A 85 -6.69 19.20 1.44
CA LYS A 85 -7.98 18.48 1.39
C LYS A 85 -8.86 18.90 0.21
N ALA A 86 -8.77 20.17 -0.20
CA ALA A 86 -9.62 20.72 -1.25
C ALA A 86 -9.24 20.27 -2.67
N CYS A 87 -7.96 19.98 -2.95
CA CYS A 87 -7.49 19.66 -4.30
C CYS A 87 -6.61 18.41 -4.39
N GLY A 88 -6.35 17.72 -3.27
CA GLY A 88 -5.51 16.53 -3.19
C GLY A 88 -4.02 16.75 -3.47
N ASP A 89 -3.61 17.97 -3.86
CA ASP A 89 -2.21 18.27 -4.17
C ASP A 89 -1.38 18.56 -2.92
N TYR A 90 -0.08 18.31 -2.99
CA TYR A 90 0.85 18.52 -1.88
C TYR A 90 1.01 19.99 -1.52
N MET A 91 1.21 20.26 -0.24
CA MET A 91 1.58 21.58 0.25
C MET A 91 3.11 21.72 0.37
N ARG A 92 3.64 22.85 -0.11
CA ARG A 92 5.07 23.15 -0.16
C ARG A 92 5.42 24.26 0.83
N PRO A 93 6.53 24.15 1.57
CA PRO A 93 6.98 25.21 2.46
C PRO A 93 7.53 26.38 1.64
N LYS A 94 7.06 27.59 1.95
CA LYS A 94 7.56 28.85 1.40
C LYS A 94 8.20 29.64 2.52
N LEU A 95 9.52 29.75 2.45
CA LEU A 95 10.31 30.56 3.37
C LEU A 95 9.92 32.03 3.21
N THR A 96 9.62 32.68 4.32
CA THR A 96 9.56 34.12 4.36
C THR A 96 10.94 34.63 4.78
N GLY A 97 11.40 35.76 4.22
CA GLY A 97 12.67 36.38 4.64
C GLY A 97 12.63 36.98 6.05
N ARG A 98 11.60 36.64 6.84
CA ARG A 98 11.37 37.13 8.20
C ARG A 98 11.75 36.04 9.20
N THR A 99 12.28 36.47 10.32
CA THR A 99 12.73 35.61 11.41
C THR A 99 11.83 35.85 12.62
N ASN A 100 11.50 34.80 13.36
CA ASN A 100 10.73 34.90 14.59
C ASN A 100 11.62 35.41 15.75
N ALA A 101 11.01 35.72 16.90
CA ALA A 101 11.73 36.18 18.11
C ALA A 101 12.79 35.17 18.60
N ALA A 102 12.64 33.88 18.26
CA ALA A 102 13.58 32.81 18.58
C ALA A 102 14.75 32.67 17.57
N GLY A 103 14.85 33.52 16.55
CA GLY A 103 15.91 33.42 15.54
C GLY A 103 15.64 32.42 14.41
N GLU A 104 14.47 31.78 14.40
CA GLU A 104 14.06 30.82 13.36
C GLU A 104 13.40 31.51 12.17
N GLN A 105 13.68 31.04 10.94
CA GLN A 105 13.00 31.54 9.74
C GLN A 105 11.52 31.14 9.76
N ILE A 106 10.64 32.12 9.54
CA ILE A 106 9.20 31.88 9.44
C ILE A 106 8.92 31.32 8.04
N TYR A 107 8.18 30.22 7.96
CA TYR A 107 7.69 29.69 6.69
C TYR A 107 6.21 29.33 6.76
N THR A 108 5.58 29.25 5.59
CA THR A 108 4.16 28.88 5.44
C THR A 108 4.03 27.73 4.47
N TYR A 109 3.10 26.81 4.73
CA TYR A 109 2.75 25.78 3.75
C TYR A 109 1.71 26.33 2.78
N LEU A 110 2.05 26.26 1.50
CA LEU A 110 1.21 26.71 0.39
C LEU A 110 0.85 25.52 -0.49
N CYS A 111 -0.42 25.40 -0.87
CA CYS A 111 -0.86 24.37 -1.83
C CYS A 111 -0.17 24.56 -3.19
N SER A 112 0.41 23.49 -3.74
CA SER A 112 1.12 23.52 -5.04
C SER A 112 0.19 23.93 -6.18
N SER A 113 -1.04 23.40 -6.21
CA SER A 113 -2.04 23.77 -7.22
C SER A 113 -2.51 25.21 -7.09
N LYS A 114 -2.65 25.75 -5.87
CA LYS A 114 -2.90 27.19 -5.64
C LYS A 114 -1.75 28.06 -6.16
N GLU A 115 -0.51 27.66 -5.92
CA GLU A 115 0.67 28.41 -6.40
C GLU A 115 0.75 28.40 -7.94
N ARG A 116 0.60 27.23 -8.57
CA ARG A 116 0.66 27.06 -10.03
C ARG A 116 -0.47 27.80 -10.74
N SER A 117 -1.69 27.71 -10.23
CA SER A 117 -2.88 28.35 -10.81
C SER A 117 -3.11 29.78 -10.34
N LYS A 118 -2.23 30.34 -9.49
CA LYS A 118 -2.39 31.66 -8.84
C LYS A 118 -3.73 31.83 -8.11
N GLY A 119 -4.31 30.73 -7.61
CA GLY A 119 -5.56 30.73 -6.86
C GLY A 119 -6.81 30.36 -7.66
N THR A 120 -6.71 30.11 -8.97
CA THR A 120 -7.88 29.80 -9.81
C THR A 120 -8.41 28.37 -9.59
N CYS A 121 -7.55 27.36 -9.57
CA CYS A 121 -7.96 25.96 -9.39
C CYS A 121 -8.01 25.54 -7.90
N CYS A 122 -7.46 26.34 -6.97
CA CYS A 122 -7.54 26.07 -5.54
C CYS A 122 -7.32 27.35 -4.71
N SER A 123 -8.21 27.63 -3.76
CA SER A 123 -8.20 28.83 -2.91
C SER A 123 -7.85 28.55 -1.44
N MET A 124 -7.34 27.35 -1.14
CA MET A 124 -7.09 26.88 0.24
C MET A 124 -6.28 27.86 1.09
N LYS A 125 -6.69 28.05 2.36
CA LYS A 125 -5.96 28.89 3.33
C LYS A 125 -4.54 28.35 3.56
N ASN A 126 -3.57 29.25 3.69
CA ASN A 126 -2.18 28.87 3.91
C ASN A 126 -1.99 28.49 5.39
N ALA A 127 -1.31 27.38 5.66
CA ALA A 127 -0.98 27.00 7.03
C ALA A 127 0.31 27.67 7.48
N ASN A 128 0.36 28.14 8.74
CA ASN A 128 1.59 28.61 9.35
C ASN A 128 2.49 27.41 9.66
N GLY A 129 3.67 27.36 9.04
CA GLY A 129 4.53 26.18 9.06
C GLY A 129 5.07 25.87 10.44
N ASN A 130 5.64 26.86 11.13
CA ASN A 130 6.25 26.65 12.45
C ASN A 130 5.22 26.20 13.49
N ILE A 131 4.01 26.78 13.44
CA ILE A 131 2.92 26.41 14.37
C ILE A 131 2.43 25.01 14.06
N LEU A 132 2.19 24.70 12.78
CA LEU A 132 1.67 23.39 12.38
C LEU A 132 2.68 22.27 12.69
N ASP A 133 3.96 22.50 12.41
CA ASP A 133 5.04 21.56 12.73
C ASP A 133 5.11 21.28 14.24
N ALA A 134 5.03 22.32 15.08
CA ALA A 134 5.02 22.16 16.54
C ALA A 134 3.78 21.41 17.03
N MET A 135 2.59 21.73 16.51
CA MET A 135 1.35 21.04 16.87
C MET A 135 1.41 19.55 16.54
N VAL A 136 1.92 19.19 15.35
CA VAL A 136 2.02 17.78 14.94
C VAL A 136 3.02 17.02 15.81
N ILE A 137 4.16 17.63 16.18
CA ILE A 137 5.11 17.01 17.12
C ILE A 137 4.45 16.75 18.47
N GLU A 138 3.74 17.75 19.02
CA GLU A 138 3.10 17.63 20.32
C GLU A 138 2.00 16.56 20.33
N GLU A 139 1.21 16.44 19.26
CA GLU A 139 0.23 15.34 19.16
C GLU A 139 0.89 13.96 19.05
N ILE A 140 2.02 13.85 18.36
CA ILE A 140 2.76 12.58 18.27
C ILE A 140 3.38 12.19 19.62
N LYS A 141 3.78 13.16 20.43
CA LYS A 141 4.26 12.91 21.80
C LYS A 141 3.18 12.37 22.73
N LYS A 142 1.91 12.73 22.53
CA LYS A 142 0.76 12.26 23.32
C LYS A 142 0.27 10.88 22.90
N LEU A 143 0.54 10.50 21.66
CA LEU A 143 0.07 9.24 21.06
C LEU A 143 0.40 7.96 21.88
N PRO A 144 1.56 7.80 22.54
CA PRO A 144 1.87 6.66 23.40
C PRO A 144 0.98 6.51 24.65
N GLU A 145 0.37 7.60 25.10
CA GLU A 145 -0.49 7.64 26.28
C GLU A 145 -1.92 7.22 25.94
N ASP A 146 -2.38 7.53 24.72
CA ASP A 146 -3.70 7.19 24.21
C ASP A 146 -3.78 5.75 23.67
N ALA A 147 -3.77 4.80 24.60
CA ALA A 147 -3.89 3.36 24.31
C ALA A 147 -5.15 3.01 23.48
N SER A 148 -6.22 3.80 23.60
CA SER A 148 -7.47 3.60 22.86
C SER A 148 -7.36 4.03 21.39
N LEU A 149 -6.63 5.11 21.08
CA LEU A 149 -6.36 5.52 19.69
C LEU A 149 -5.39 4.55 19.03
N LEU A 150 -4.34 4.13 19.74
CA LEU A 150 -3.44 3.09 19.27
C LEU A 150 -4.18 1.79 18.97
N ALA A 151 -5.06 1.33 19.87
CA ALA A 151 -5.87 0.14 19.64
C ALA A 151 -6.81 0.28 18.43
N LYS A 152 -7.42 1.46 18.23
CA LYS A 152 -8.27 1.75 17.07
C LYS A 152 -7.48 1.72 15.76
N LEU A 153 -6.35 2.42 15.71
CA LEU A 153 -5.46 2.44 14.55
C LEU A 153 -5.05 1.01 14.17
N LEU A 154 -4.72 0.20 15.16
CA LEU A 154 -4.32 -1.19 14.96
C LEU A 154 -5.49 -2.10 14.57
N SER A 155 -6.72 -1.79 14.97
CA SER A 155 -7.92 -2.50 14.53
C SER A 155 -8.34 -2.13 13.10
N GLU A 156 -8.24 -0.86 12.73
CA GLU A 156 -8.49 -0.38 11.35
C GLU A 156 -7.43 -0.92 10.39
N THR A 157 -6.18 -0.98 10.85
CA THR A 157 -5.08 -1.63 10.12
C THR A 157 -5.22 -3.15 10.13
N GLY A 158 -5.64 -3.67 11.28
CA GLY A 158 -5.95 -5.06 11.48
C GLY A 158 -6.96 -5.51 10.46
N SER A 159 -7.99 -4.73 10.15
CA SER A 159 -9.08 -5.05 9.20
C SER A 159 -8.58 -5.61 7.85
N SER A 160 -7.65 -4.91 7.18
CA SER A 160 -7.12 -5.34 5.88
C SER A 160 -6.19 -6.56 5.98
N PHE A 161 -5.56 -6.75 7.14
CA PHE A 161 -4.72 -7.91 7.44
C PHE A 161 -5.53 -9.10 7.99
N THR A 162 -6.64 -8.84 8.67
CA THR A 162 -7.55 -9.80 9.29
C THR A 162 -8.52 -10.38 8.30
N ASP A 163 -8.92 -9.67 7.24
CA ASP A 163 -9.72 -10.26 6.17
C ASP A 163 -8.94 -11.39 5.50
N ASN A 164 -7.70 -11.15 5.10
CA ASN A 164 -6.83 -12.22 4.61
C ASN A 164 -6.59 -13.30 5.67
N ARG A 165 -6.34 -12.93 6.94
CA ARG A 165 -6.10 -13.93 8.01
C ARG A 165 -7.33 -14.77 8.35
N THR A 166 -8.54 -14.21 8.30
CA THR A 166 -9.79 -14.93 8.54
C THR A 166 -10.11 -15.85 7.37
N VAL A 167 -9.82 -15.41 6.13
CA VAL A 167 -9.87 -16.27 4.94
C VAL A 167 -8.85 -17.41 5.05
N PHE A 168 -7.59 -17.13 5.44
CA PHE A 168 -6.58 -18.17 5.62
C PHE A 168 -6.89 -19.11 6.80
N SER A 169 -7.44 -18.61 7.91
CA SER A 169 -7.80 -19.43 9.06
C SER A 169 -9.04 -20.30 8.81
N THR A 170 -10.04 -19.78 8.09
CA THR A 170 -11.20 -20.57 7.65
C THR A 170 -10.80 -21.60 6.61
N HIS A 171 -9.89 -21.26 5.69
CA HIS A 171 -9.33 -22.20 4.73
C HIS A 171 -8.51 -23.30 5.42
N LEU A 172 -7.67 -22.95 6.41
CA LEU A 172 -6.95 -23.93 7.24
C LEU A 172 -7.90 -24.87 7.99
N ALA A 173 -8.96 -24.34 8.60
CA ALA A 173 -9.96 -25.16 9.28
C ALA A 173 -10.66 -26.13 8.32
N SER A 174 -11.03 -25.68 7.12
CA SER A 174 -11.64 -26.53 6.09
C SER A 174 -10.68 -27.63 5.59
N LEU A 175 -9.40 -27.32 5.40
CA LEU A 175 -8.40 -28.32 4.99
C LEU A 175 -8.15 -29.36 6.10
N GLN A 176 -8.14 -28.94 7.36
CA GLN A 176 -8.02 -29.84 8.51
C GLN A 176 -9.24 -30.76 8.64
N GLU A 177 -10.44 -30.26 8.37
CA GLU A 177 -11.67 -31.04 8.35
C GLU A 177 -11.63 -32.12 7.26
N LYS A 178 -11.26 -31.75 6.03
CA LYS A 178 -11.09 -32.71 4.92
C LYS A 178 -10.04 -33.78 5.22
N LEU A 179 -8.94 -33.42 5.87
CA LEU A 179 -7.92 -34.37 6.30
C LEU A 179 -8.48 -35.35 7.34
N ALA A 180 -9.25 -34.86 8.31
CA ALA A 180 -9.90 -35.70 9.31
C ALA A 180 -10.94 -36.64 8.70
N GLU A 181 -11.69 -36.19 7.69
CA GLU A 181 -12.62 -37.02 6.90
C GLU A 181 -11.88 -38.12 6.12
N ASN A 182 -10.80 -37.78 5.42
CA ASN A 182 -9.98 -38.75 4.69
C ASN A 182 -9.38 -39.79 5.63
N ASP A 183 -8.82 -39.37 6.78
CA ASP A 183 -8.29 -40.28 7.78
C ASP A 183 -9.38 -41.19 8.39
N ALA A 184 -10.60 -40.68 8.55
CA ALA A 184 -11.75 -41.50 8.97
C ALA A 184 -12.18 -42.50 7.88
N GLY A 185 -12.17 -42.07 6.61
CA GLY A 185 -12.41 -42.92 5.44
C GLY A 185 -11.41 -44.06 5.33
N ILE A 186 -10.11 -43.75 5.46
CA ILE A 186 -9.04 -44.75 5.47
C ILE A 186 -9.25 -45.75 6.63
N ARG A 187 -9.53 -45.28 7.85
CA ARG A 187 -9.81 -46.17 8.99
C ARG A 187 -11.00 -47.11 8.73
N SER A 188 -12.06 -46.60 8.10
CA SER A 188 -13.25 -47.37 7.74
C SER A 188 -12.95 -48.42 6.67
N LEU A 189 -12.23 -48.04 5.62
CA LEU A 189 -11.82 -48.94 4.53
C LEU A 189 -10.86 -50.03 5.02
N VAL A 190 -9.89 -49.69 5.88
CA VAL A 190 -9.01 -50.67 6.54
C VAL A 190 -9.80 -51.66 7.39
N SER A 191 -10.83 -51.20 8.12
CA SER A 191 -11.71 -52.09 8.88
C SER A 191 -12.56 -53.01 8.00
N SER A 192 -12.88 -52.57 6.79
CA SER A 192 -13.65 -53.33 5.80
C SER A 192 -12.76 -54.34 5.07
N LEU A 193 -11.52 -53.96 4.76
CA LEU A 193 -10.48 -54.85 4.22
C LEU A 193 -10.23 -56.03 5.17
N ALA A 194 -10.14 -55.77 6.49
CA ALA A 194 -9.98 -56.81 7.51
C ALA A 194 -11.13 -57.84 7.54
N LYS A 195 -12.32 -57.49 7.03
CA LYS A 195 -13.49 -58.37 6.95
C LYS A 195 -13.69 -59.02 5.57
N ALA A 196 -13.09 -58.47 4.52
CA ALA A 196 -13.29 -58.89 3.12
C ALA A 196 -12.05 -59.58 2.50
N ALA A 197 -11.04 -59.91 3.31
CA ALA A 197 -9.80 -60.54 2.89
C ALA A 197 -10.03 -61.79 2.02
N GLY A 198 -9.41 -61.85 0.84
CA GLY A 198 -9.51 -62.96 -0.10
C GLY A 198 -10.62 -62.83 -1.16
N THR A 199 -11.25 -61.66 -1.32
CA THR A 199 -12.24 -61.39 -2.37
C THR A 199 -11.69 -60.43 -3.43
N ALA A 200 -12.28 -60.40 -4.64
CA ALA A 200 -11.91 -59.43 -5.69
C ALA A 200 -12.11 -57.95 -5.27
N ALA A 201 -12.82 -57.70 -4.17
CA ALA A 201 -12.98 -56.36 -3.59
C ALA A 201 -11.73 -55.87 -2.86
N GLU A 202 -10.78 -56.76 -2.51
CA GLU A 202 -9.54 -56.39 -1.81
C GLU A 202 -8.67 -55.44 -2.65
N GLU A 203 -8.53 -55.72 -3.95
CA GLU A 203 -7.75 -54.90 -4.87
C GLU A 203 -8.38 -53.51 -5.07
N TYR A 204 -9.71 -53.43 -5.12
CA TYR A 204 -10.44 -52.16 -5.19
C TYR A 204 -10.33 -51.33 -3.90
N ILE A 205 -10.40 -51.97 -2.73
CA ILE A 205 -10.27 -51.28 -1.44
C ILE A 205 -8.84 -50.78 -1.24
N LEU A 206 -7.83 -51.55 -1.64
CA LEU A 206 -6.42 -51.12 -1.62
C LEU A 206 -6.18 -49.89 -2.49
N ALA A 207 -6.68 -49.90 -3.73
CA ALA A 207 -6.58 -48.75 -4.64
C ALA A 207 -7.23 -47.48 -4.04
N GLN A 208 -8.38 -47.63 -3.39
CA GLN A 208 -9.09 -46.51 -2.77
C GLN A 208 -8.38 -45.98 -1.51
N ILE A 209 -7.71 -46.85 -0.74
CA ILE A 209 -6.86 -46.44 0.39
C ILE A 209 -5.64 -45.66 -0.12
N GLU A 210 -4.99 -46.10 -1.20
CA GLU A 210 -3.85 -45.40 -1.79
C GLU A 210 -4.21 -44.02 -2.35
N GLU A 211 -5.40 -43.88 -2.94
CA GLU A 211 -5.93 -42.61 -3.42
C GLU A 211 -6.17 -41.64 -2.26
N LEU A 212 -6.92 -42.05 -1.22
CA LEU A 212 -7.16 -41.23 -0.03
C LEU A 212 -5.86 -40.88 0.71
N HIS A 213 -4.89 -41.78 0.74
CA HIS A 213 -3.59 -41.50 1.37
C HIS A 213 -2.78 -40.47 0.57
N ARG A 214 -2.85 -40.49 -0.78
CA ARG A 214 -2.25 -39.45 -1.62
C ARG A 214 -2.91 -38.10 -1.39
N ASP A 215 -4.24 -38.06 -1.30
CA ASP A 215 -4.98 -36.83 -1.02
C ASP A 215 -4.66 -36.27 0.37
N SER A 216 -4.59 -37.12 1.40
CA SER A 216 -4.16 -36.71 2.74
C SER A 216 -2.72 -36.17 2.77
N ALA A 217 -1.82 -36.71 1.94
CA ALA A 217 -0.45 -36.19 1.84
C ALA A 217 -0.41 -34.79 1.20
N ALA A 218 -1.17 -34.59 0.11
CA ALA A 218 -1.29 -33.30 -0.54
C ALA A 218 -1.94 -32.23 0.37
N LEU A 219 -2.98 -32.60 1.13
CA LEU A 219 -3.62 -31.71 2.09
C LEU A 219 -2.67 -31.32 3.23
N LYS A 220 -1.82 -32.24 3.71
CA LYS A 220 -0.79 -31.94 4.73
C LYS A 220 0.23 -30.93 4.23
N GLU A 221 0.66 -31.04 2.98
CA GLU A 221 1.60 -30.11 2.37
C GLU A 221 0.99 -28.70 2.23
N GLN A 222 -0.27 -28.61 1.79
CA GLN A 222 -1.01 -27.34 1.73
C GLN A 222 -1.20 -26.70 3.11
N ILE A 223 -1.50 -27.50 4.13
CA ILE A 223 -1.62 -27.02 5.52
C ILE A 223 -0.27 -26.48 6.02
N ASP A 224 0.84 -27.18 5.76
CA ASP A 224 2.17 -26.74 6.16
C ASP A 224 2.57 -25.41 5.48
N GLU A 225 2.31 -25.27 4.18
CA GLU A 225 2.57 -24.04 3.43
C GLU A 225 1.74 -22.85 3.95
N LEU A 226 0.43 -23.04 4.15
CA LEU A 226 -0.46 -22.00 4.70
C LEU A 226 -0.13 -21.65 6.16
N SER A 227 0.30 -22.63 6.95
CA SER A 227 0.71 -22.41 8.34
C SER A 227 1.98 -21.55 8.44
N LYS A 228 2.94 -21.75 7.53
CA LYS A 228 4.16 -20.94 7.45
C LYS A 228 3.87 -19.49 7.09
N LEU A 229 2.94 -19.26 6.16
CA LEU A 229 2.49 -17.92 5.79
C LEU A 229 1.73 -17.21 6.93
N THR A 230 1.01 -17.97 7.75
CA THR A 230 0.25 -17.43 8.89
C THR A 230 1.14 -17.17 10.11
N GLY A 231 2.14 -18.03 10.37
CA GLY A 231 3.01 -17.98 11.55
C GLY A 231 4.09 -16.89 11.55
N GLN A 232 4.34 -16.23 10.41
CA GLN A 232 5.31 -15.13 10.30
C GLN A 232 4.81 -13.79 10.86
N ASN A 233 3.54 -13.70 11.26
CA ASN A 233 2.95 -12.45 11.73
C ASN A 233 2.63 -12.55 13.23
N PRO A 234 3.25 -11.71 14.08
CA PRO A 234 3.05 -11.77 15.52
C PRO A 234 1.58 -11.52 15.90
N PRO A 235 1.16 -11.98 17.09
CA PRO A 235 -0.13 -11.61 17.66
C PRO A 235 -0.31 -10.08 17.64
N VAL A 236 -1.55 -9.63 17.42
CA VAL A 236 -1.91 -8.20 17.36
C VAL A 236 -1.48 -7.46 18.63
N GLU A 237 -1.49 -8.16 19.77
CA GLU A 237 -1.08 -7.66 21.09
C GLU A 237 0.43 -7.40 21.18
N ASP A 238 1.27 -8.26 20.58
CA ASP A 238 2.71 -8.07 20.54
C ASP A 238 3.09 -6.95 19.57
N ALA A 239 2.37 -6.82 18.45
CA ALA A 239 2.51 -5.70 17.52
C ALA A 239 2.14 -4.36 18.17
N LEU A 240 1.11 -4.32 19.02
CA LEU A 240 0.73 -3.13 19.80
C LEU A 240 1.83 -2.71 20.77
N ALA A 241 2.39 -3.68 21.51
CA ALA A 241 3.47 -3.41 22.45
C ALA A 241 4.71 -2.86 21.74
N LEU A 242 5.05 -3.43 20.58
CA LEU A 242 6.17 -2.97 19.76
C LEU A 242 5.94 -1.55 19.22
N LEU A 243 4.78 -1.27 18.60
CA LEU A 243 4.45 0.07 18.11
C LEU A 243 4.44 1.12 19.23
N ARG A 244 3.87 0.78 20.38
CA ARG A 244 3.85 1.68 21.54
C ARG A 244 5.26 2.01 22.03
N SER A 245 6.13 1.00 22.15
CA SER A 245 7.52 1.22 22.57
C SER A 245 8.32 2.03 21.55
N MET A 246 8.10 1.82 20.24
CA MET A 246 8.72 2.61 19.18
C MET A 246 8.29 4.08 19.25
N ILE A 247 6.99 4.37 19.34
CA ILE A 247 6.48 5.75 19.37
C ILE A 247 6.90 6.45 20.67
N ALA A 248 6.90 5.74 21.82
CA ALA A 248 7.40 6.27 23.09
C ALA A 248 8.90 6.63 23.04
N SER A 249 9.72 5.75 22.44
CA SER A 249 11.15 6.01 22.24
C SER A 249 11.37 7.21 21.34
N VAL A 250 10.56 7.37 20.29
CA VAL A 250 10.63 8.53 19.39
C VAL A 250 10.22 9.80 20.12
N GLY A 251 9.11 9.80 20.87
CA GLY A 251 8.65 10.95 21.65
C GLY A 251 9.69 11.44 22.65
N ALA A 252 10.43 10.53 23.30
CA ALA A 252 11.49 10.86 24.25
C ALA A 252 12.74 11.46 23.58
N CYS A 253 13.10 11.03 22.37
CA CYS A 253 14.29 11.51 21.67
C CYS A 253 14.01 12.69 20.74
N ILE A 254 12.75 12.98 20.39
CA ILE A 254 12.43 13.92 19.32
C ILE A 254 12.96 15.32 19.59
N ASP A 255 13.01 15.78 20.84
CA ASP A 255 13.43 17.15 21.15
C ASP A 255 14.94 17.38 20.95
N GLU A 256 15.76 16.34 21.16
CA GLU A 256 17.21 16.38 20.98
C GLU A 256 17.66 16.07 19.54
N CYS A 257 16.75 15.55 18.71
CA CYS A 257 17.05 15.19 17.32
C CYS A 257 17.23 16.40 16.39
N THR A 258 18.08 16.22 15.38
CA THR A 258 18.20 17.14 14.25
C THR A 258 16.91 17.19 13.42
N VAL A 259 16.73 18.26 12.63
CA VAL A 259 15.52 18.43 11.79
C VAL A 259 15.39 17.30 10.74
N GLU A 260 16.50 16.73 10.28
CA GLU A 260 16.50 15.60 9.36
C GLU A 260 16.03 14.30 10.02
N GLU A 261 16.51 14.04 11.24
CA GLU A 261 16.11 12.88 12.04
C GLU A 261 14.65 12.98 12.43
N LYS A 262 14.20 14.13 12.96
CA LYS A 262 12.79 14.42 13.23
C LYS A 262 11.92 14.06 12.04
N ARG A 263 12.30 14.51 10.85
CA ARG A 263 11.57 14.22 9.62
C ARG A 263 11.58 12.75 9.23
N ARG A 264 12.70 12.04 9.43
CA ARG A 264 12.77 10.61 9.17
C ARG A 264 11.82 9.84 10.10
N TYR A 265 11.78 10.20 11.38
CA TYR A 265 10.88 9.59 12.35
C TYR A 265 9.41 9.88 12.05
N LEU A 266 9.07 11.14 11.75
CA LEU A 266 7.71 11.54 11.40
C LEU A 266 7.20 10.76 10.18
N ARG A 267 8.06 10.45 9.21
CA ARG A 267 7.68 9.62 8.04
C ARG A 267 7.47 8.15 8.35
N THR A 268 8.07 7.62 9.40
CA THR A 268 7.83 6.24 9.82
C THR A 268 6.45 6.11 10.46
N ILE A 269 5.99 7.16 11.15
CA ILE A 269 4.76 7.15 11.94
C ILE A 269 3.57 7.73 11.18
N ILE A 270 3.78 8.76 10.35
CA ILE A 270 2.72 9.48 9.65
C ILE A 270 2.70 9.08 8.18
N GLN A 271 1.54 8.63 7.72
CA GLN A 271 1.29 8.33 6.32
C GLN A 271 1.02 9.59 5.51
N LYS A 272 0.08 10.41 5.96
CA LYS A 272 -0.28 11.69 5.33
C LYS A 272 -0.89 12.64 6.35
N ILE A 273 -0.87 13.93 6.04
CA ILE A 273 -1.57 14.95 6.82
C ILE A 273 -2.44 15.75 5.86
N GLU A 274 -3.73 15.85 6.15
CA GLU A 274 -4.67 16.62 5.34
C GLU A 274 -4.99 17.96 6.01
N TRP A 275 -4.82 19.03 5.26
CA TRP A 275 -5.15 20.38 5.68
C TRP A 275 -6.46 20.85 5.05
N ASP A 276 -7.43 21.22 5.88
CA ASP A 276 -8.75 21.69 5.46
C ASP A 276 -8.90 23.22 5.49
N GLY A 277 -7.86 23.95 5.89
CA GLY A 277 -7.85 25.40 6.02
C GLY A 277 -7.86 25.92 7.45
N GLU A 278 -8.26 25.09 8.41
CA GLU A 278 -8.35 25.45 9.83
C GLU A 278 -7.75 24.36 10.73
N ASN A 279 -8.01 23.09 10.40
CA ASN A 279 -7.52 21.91 11.10
C ASN A 279 -6.61 21.07 10.21
N ALA A 280 -5.74 20.31 10.87
CA ALA A 280 -4.90 19.30 10.25
C ALA A 280 -5.31 17.91 10.74
N ALA A 281 -5.78 17.06 9.83
CA ALA A 281 -6.05 15.66 10.11
C ALA A 281 -4.78 14.83 9.85
N VAL A 282 -4.28 14.14 10.87
CA VAL A 282 -3.07 13.32 10.78
C VAL A 282 -3.47 11.86 10.59
N TYR A 283 -2.96 11.23 9.55
CA TYR A 283 -3.16 9.81 9.25
C TYR A 283 -1.85 9.07 9.53
N LEU A 284 -1.93 8.02 10.34
CA LEU A 284 -0.76 7.30 10.84
C LEU A 284 -0.53 6.02 10.03
N PHE A 285 0.74 5.64 9.86
CA PHE A 285 1.14 4.37 9.26
C PHE A 285 0.87 3.23 10.22
N ALA A 286 0.34 2.15 9.68
CA ALA A 286 0.38 0.85 10.32
C ALA A 286 0.43 -0.19 9.19
N GLY A 287 1.54 -0.94 9.14
CA GLY A 287 1.79 -2.00 8.14
C GLY A 287 2.02 -1.51 6.71
N GLU A 288 2.91 -2.17 5.97
CA GLU A 288 3.02 -1.99 4.53
C GLU A 288 1.70 -2.42 3.86
N GLY A 289 0.94 -1.46 3.33
CA GLY A 289 -0.32 -1.73 2.66
C GLY A 289 -1.01 -0.43 2.27
N GLU A 290 -1.05 -0.19 0.96
CA GLU A 290 -1.93 0.71 0.19
C GLU A 290 -2.90 1.63 0.94
N LEU A 291 -2.86 2.91 0.58
CA LEU A 291 -4.08 3.69 0.42
C LEU A 291 -4.04 4.33 -0.95
N ASP A 292 -4.87 3.77 -1.82
CA ASP A 292 -5.23 4.25 -3.13
C ASP A 292 -5.78 5.67 -2.98
N LEU A 293 -4.91 6.67 -3.14
CA LEU A 293 -5.35 8.05 -3.30
C LEU A 293 -5.80 8.16 -4.74
N ALA A 294 -7.10 7.97 -4.95
CA ALA A 294 -7.81 8.28 -6.18
C ALA A 294 -7.16 9.50 -6.84
N SER A 295 -6.60 9.28 -8.03
CA SER A 295 -6.16 10.31 -8.94
C SER A 295 -7.38 11.11 -9.40
N GLY A 296 -7.89 11.95 -8.52
CA GLY A 296 -8.75 13.07 -8.90
C GLY A 296 -7.89 14.03 -9.70
N GLU A 297 -7.82 13.81 -11.01
CA GLU A 297 -7.36 14.82 -11.94
C GLU A 297 -8.16 16.10 -11.65
N PRO A 298 -7.53 17.24 -11.34
CA PRO A 298 -8.25 18.49 -11.34
C PRO A 298 -8.67 18.77 -12.78
N SER A 299 -9.91 18.44 -13.11
CA SER A 299 -10.60 18.89 -14.32
C SER A 299 -10.85 20.39 -14.19
N CYS A 300 -9.81 21.20 -14.40
CA CYS A 300 -10.02 22.58 -14.81
C CYS A 300 -10.38 22.50 -16.30
N GLU A 301 -11.68 22.29 -16.60
CA GLU A 301 -12.22 22.60 -17.92
C GLU A 301 -11.99 24.10 -18.11
N ASP A 302 -11.09 24.44 -19.03
CA ASP A 302 -10.91 25.79 -19.53
C ASP A 302 -12.25 26.23 -20.15
N SER A 303 -13.08 26.88 -19.35
CA SER A 303 -14.27 27.59 -19.82
C SER A 303 -13.80 28.85 -20.54
N GLU A 304 -14.29 28.99 -21.77
CA GLU A 304 -13.98 29.98 -22.81
C GLU A 304 -13.90 31.45 -22.35
#